data_AF-A0A914Z0T7-F1
#
_entry.id   AF-A0A914Z0T7-F1
#
_cell.length_a   1.000
_cell.length_b   1.000
_cell.length_c   1.000
_cell.angle_alpha   90.00
_cell.angle_beta   90.00
_cell.angle_gamma   90.00
#
_symmetry.space_group_name_H-M   'P 1'
#
loop_
_entity.id
_entity.type
_entity.pdbx_description
1 polymer ?
#
loop_
_entity_poly.entity_id
_entity_poly.type
_entity_poly.pdbx_seq_one_letter_code
_entity_poly.pdbx_strand_id
1 'polypeptide(L)'
;MKYLVFTISLLIANIQAQNFETGDNSTVSGCSTHCSYSDDSLSCWNKTLEFFERILLGQMRHYIAVQINIDQWRRRHDSPYVSKFEQAIIESNNTMQALVTENDVIDSETISVVIQTLIQRVQRQSNKEISWVPHFICPIPCEYKYSIWKNLFIVSAILNICLLFVIFPFIRRMSRKQKTEALIRD
;
A
#
# COMPACT_ATOMS: atom_id res chain seq x y z
N MET A 1 2.26 20.83 -31.63
CA MET A 1 2.58 19.38 -31.67
C MET A 1 3.60 18.99 -30.60
N LYS A 2 4.76 19.66 -30.48
CA LYS A 2 5.78 19.38 -29.44
C LYS A 2 5.24 19.41 -28.00
N TYR A 3 4.45 20.43 -27.64
CA TYR A 3 3.87 20.54 -26.29
C TYR A 3 2.85 19.45 -25.97
N LEU A 4 2.08 19.01 -26.98
CA LEU A 4 1.09 17.94 -26.83
C LEU A 4 1.76 16.59 -26.53
N VAL A 5 2.85 16.30 -27.26
CA VAL A 5 3.66 15.09 -27.03
C VAL A 5 4.30 15.13 -25.65
N PHE A 6 4.86 16.27 -25.23
CA PHE A 6 5.45 16.43 -23.90
C PHE A 6 4.43 16.26 -22.77
N THR A 7 3.22 16.80 -22.90
CA THR A 7 2.14 16.60 -21.93
C THR A 7 1.65 15.16 -21.88
N ILE A 8 1.60 14.46 -23.02
CA ILE A 8 1.22 13.04 -23.08
C ILE A 8 2.31 12.18 -22.43
N SER A 9 3.59 12.47 -22.68
CA SER A 9 4.70 11.77 -22.03
C SER A 9 4.74 11.99 -20.52
N LEU A 10 4.44 13.21 -20.05
CA LEU A 10 4.28 13.50 -18.61
C LEU A 10 3.08 12.79 -17.99
N LEU A 11 1.96 12.67 -18.71
CA LEU A 11 0.80 11.91 -18.25
C LEU A 11 1.11 10.42 -18.14
N ILE A 12 1.80 9.84 -19.13
CA ILE A 12 2.21 8.42 -19.12
C ILE A 12 3.21 8.16 -17.97
N ALA A 13 4.16 9.06 -17.75
CA ALA A 13 5.11 8.96 -16.65
C ALA A 13 4.43 9.05 -15.27
N ASN A 14 3.41 9.91 -15.12
CA ASN A 14 2.62 10.00 -13.87
C ASN A 14 1.74 8.77 -13.63
N ILE A 15 1.22 8.13 -14.70
CA ILE A 15 0.48 6.86 -14.58
C ILE A 15 1.38 5.74 -14.04
N GLN A 16 2.68 5.75 -14.35
CA GLN A 16 3.64 4.79 -13.81
C GLN A 16 4.22 5.18 -12.45
N ALA A 17 4.15 6.46 -12.05
CA ALA A 17 4.80 6.98 -10.84
C ALA A 17 3.96 6.80 -9.56
N GLN A 18 2.69 6.40 -9.65
CA GLN A 18 1.88 6.08 -8.48
C GLN A 18 1.24 4.70 -8.60
N ASN A 19 2.07 3.68 -8.78
CA ASN A 19 1.72 2.39 -8.22
C ASN A 19 1.98 2.47 -6.70
N PHE A 20 1.12 3.17 -5.97
CA PHE A 20 0.65 2.55 -4.74
C PHE A 20 -0.02 1.27 -5.24
N GLU A 21 0.75 0.18 -5.34
CA GLU A 21 0.17 -1.13 -5.55
C GLU A 21 -0.72 -1.36 -4.34
N THR A 22 -1.99 -0.98 -4.46
CA THR A 22 -3.02 -1.46 -3.57
C THR A 22 -3.12 -2.94 -3.85
N GLY A 23 -2.65 -3.73 -2.90
CA GLY A 23 -2.72 -5.19 -2.91
C GLY A 23 -1.57 -5.84 -3.65
N ASP A 24 -0.78 -6.61 -2.90
CA ASP A 24 -0.33 -7.90 -3.41
C ASP A 24 -1.59 -8.64 -3.92
N ASN A 25 -1.40 -9.63 -4.79
CA ASN A 25 -2.34 -10.66 -5.21
C ASN A 25 -2.90 -11.49 -4.02
N SER A 26 -2.90 -10.94 -2.81
CA SER A 26 -3.55 -11.40 -1.59
C SER A 26 -5.06 -11.17 -1.61
N THR A 27 -5.62 -10.49 -2.62
CA THR A 27 -7.07 -10.38 -2.79
C THR A 27 -7.65 -11.74 -3.17
N VAL A 28 -8.10 -12.49 -2.17
CA VAL A 28 -8.83 -13.75 -2.39
C VAL A 28 -10.31 -13.42 -2.63
N SER A 29 -10.86 -13.90 -3.74
CA SER A 29 -12.29 -13.76 -4.05
C SER A 29 -13.09 -14.91 -3.43
N GLY A 30 -14.18 -14.59 -2.73
CA GLY A 30 -15.02 -15.59 -2.06
C GLY A 30 -14.47 -16.07 -0.71
N CYS A 31 -13.75 -15.21 0.03
CA CYS A 31 -13.34 -15.51 1.40
C CYS A 31 -14.41 -15.03 2.40
N SER A 32 -14.66 -15.80 3.46
CA SER A 32 -15.44 -15.45 4.67
C SER A 32 -16.93 -15.02 4.56
N THR A 33 -17.45 -14.47 3.48
CA THR A 33 -18.82 -13.91 3.40
C THR A 33 -19.89 -14.90 2.93
N HIS A 34 -19.46 -16.05 2.40
CA HIS A 34 -20.32 -17.09 1.84
C HIS A 34 -20.01 -18.49 2.39
N CYS A 35 -19.19 -18.58 3.44
CA CYS A 35 -18.88 -19.88 4.06
C CYS A 35 -19.95 -20.24 5.08
N SER A 36 -20.58 -21.40 4.91
CA SER A 36 -21.42 -22.01 5.94
C SER A 36 -20.65 -23.16 6.60
N TYR A 37 -20.94 -23.41 7.88
CA TYR A 37 -20.46 -24.64 8.54
C TYR A 37 -21.03 -25.90 7.86
N SER A 38 -22.17 -25.75 7.18
CA SER A 38 -22.89 -26.81 6.47
C SER A 38 -22.47 -26.95 5.00
N ASP A 39 -21.39 -26.31 4.57
CA ASP A 39 -20.93 -26.43 3.18
C ASP A 39 -20.40 -27.85 2.92
N ASP A 40 -20.87 -28.48 1.84
CA ASP A 40 -20.49 -29.86 1.46
C ASP A 40 -19.00 -30.00 1.06
N SER A 41 -18.29 -28.89 0.87
CA SER A 41 -16.89 -28.88 0.44
C SER A 41 -16.02 -27.91 1.24
N LEU A 42 -14.76 -28.29 1.47
CA LEU A 42 -13.76 -27.46 2.15
C LEU A 42 -13.28 -26.26 1.31
N SER A 43 -13.85 -26.01 0.13
CA SER A 43 -13.38 -24.97 -0.78
C SER A 43 -13.43 -23.57 -0.16
N CYS A 44 -14.50 -23.25 0.57
CA CYS A 44 -14.67 -21.94 1.21
C CYS A 44 -13.69 -21.74 2.39
N TRP A 45 -13.52 -22.79 3.20
CA TRP A 45 -12.54 -22.82 4.29
C TRP A 45 -11.11 -22.66 3.78
N ASN A 46 -10.74 -23.38 2.72
CA ASN A 46 -9.40 -23.32 2.14
C ASN A 46 -9.07 -21.92 1.60
N LYS A 47 -10.01 -21.25 0.95
CA LYS A 47 -9.83 -19.86 0.48
C LYS A 47 -9.69 -18.87 1.63
N THR A 48 -10.47 -19.07 2.69
CA THR A 48 -10.39 -18.23 3.89
C THR A 48 -9.06 -18.42 4.62
N LEU A 49 -8.59 -19.67 4.73
CA LEU A 49 -7.27 -20.00 5.28
C LEU A 49 -6.15 -19.35 4.45
N GLU A 50 -6.19 -19.52 3.12
CA GLU A 50 -5.22 -18.93 2.20
C GLU A 50 -5.14 -17.40 2.36
N PHE A 51 -6.28 -16.73 2.54
CA PHE A 51 -6.31 -15.30 2.82
C PHE A 51 -5.55 -14.97 4.11
N PHE A 52 -5.91 -15.58 5.25
CA PHE A 52 -5.28 -15.27 6.53
C PHE A 52 -3.79 -15.62 6.57
N GLU A 53 -3.37 -16.72 5.94
CA GLU A 53 -1.95 -17.09 5.84
C GLU A 53 -1.14 -16.04 5.06
N ARG A 54 -1.68 -15.56 3.93
CA ARG A 54 -1.04 -14.50 3.13
C ARG A 54 -0.94 -13.19 3.90
N ILE A 55 -2.02 -12.80 4.58
CA ILE A 55 -2.04 -11.59 5.43
C ILE A 55 -1.01 -11.71 6.54
N LEU A 56 -1.01 -12.82 7.29
CA LEU A 56 -0.10 -13.04 8.41
C LEU A 56 1.36 -12.99 7.95
N LEU A 57 1.69 -13.67 6.85
CA LEU A 57 3.03 -13.63 6.26
C LEU A 57 3.43 -12.20 5.82
N GLY A 58 2.50 -11.48 5.20
CA GLY A 58 2.69 -10.08 4.81
C GLY A 58 2.99 -9.17 6.00
N GLN A 59 2.21 -9.29 7.08
CA GLN A 59 2.43 -8.50 8.30
C GLN A 59 3.76 -8.82 8.97
N MET A 60 4.13 -10.09 9.08
CA MET A 60 5.44 -10.49 9.62
C MET A 60 6.60 -9.92 8.79
N ARG A 61 6.50 -9.98 7.45
CA ARG A 61 7.49 -9.39 6.54
C ARG A 61 7.60 -7.88 6.75
N HIS A 62 6.46 -7.19 6.84
CA HIS A 62 6.42 -5.74 7.03
C HIS A 62 7.01 -5.31 8.37
N TYR A 63 6.66 -6.01 9.46
CA TYR A 63 7.23 -5.75 10.77
C TYR A 63 8.77 -5.84 10.73
N ILE A 64 9.32 -6.94 10.21
CA ILE A 64 10.77 -7.14 10.11
C ILE A 64 11.43 -6.04 9.26
N ALA A 65 10.83 -5.75 8.11
CA ALA A 65 11.25 -4.74 7.16
C ALA A 65 11.41 -3.34 7.78
N VAL A 66 10.39 -2.88 8.50
CA VAL A 66 10.38 -1.56 9.15
C VAL A 66 11.45 -1.49 10.23
N GLN A 67 11.55 -2.52 11.08
CA GLN A 67 12.53 -2.54 12.16
C GLN A 67 13.98 -2.54 11.65
N ILE A 68 14.26 -3.27 10.55
CA ILE A 68 15.58 -3.22 9.88
C ILE A 68 15.89 -1.80 9.39
N ASN A 69 14.94 -1.15 8.72
CA ASN A 69 15.15 0.18 8.17
C ASN A 69 15.39 1.22 9.28
N ILE A 70 14.64 1.15 10.38
CA ILE A 70 14.84 2.00 11.55
C ILE A 70 16.26 1.80 12.12
N ASP A 71 16.68 0.55 12.36
CA ASP A 71 18.01 0.25 12.91
C ASP A 71 19.13 0.80 12.01
N GLN A 72 19.03 0.58 10.70
CA GLN A 72 20.00 1.08 9.73
C GLN A 72 20.00 2.60 9.59
N TRP A 73 18.83 3.22 9.64
CA TRP A 73 18.73 4.67 9.67
C TRP A 73 19.44 5.24 10.90
N ARG A 74 19.21 4.67 12.09
CA ARG A 74 19.89 5.09 13.32
C ARG A 74 21.39 4.89 13.26
N ARG A 75 21.88 3.77 12.74
CA ARG A 75 23.33 3.54 12.54
C ARG A 75 24.00 4.62 11.68
N ARG A 76 23.28 5.16 10.69
CA ARG A 76 23.79 6.19 9.78
C ARG A 76 23.74 7.61 10.35
N HIS A 77 22.83 7.88 11.29
CA HIS A 77 22.53 9.24 11.76
C HIS A 77 22.88 9.48 13.22
N ASP A 78 22.79 8.46 14.08
CA ASP A 78 23.13 8.53 15.49
C ASP A 78 24.58 8.01 15.68
N SER A 79 25.48 8.85 16.17
CA SER A 79 26.84 8.43 16.54
C SER A 79 27.19 8.91 17.95
N PRO A 80 27.52 8.01 18.91
CA PRO A 80 27.57 6.55 18.77
C PRO A 80 26.18 5.88 18.93
N TYR A 81 25.86 4.91 18.06
CA TYR A 81 24.65 4.09 18.16
C TYR A 81 24.95 2.62 18.42
N VAL A 82 24.22 2.03 19.37
CA VAL A 82 24.25 0.60 19.70
C VAL A 82 22.83 0.08 19.67
N SER A 83 22.56 -0.92 18.82
CA SER A 83 21.25 -1.57 18.74
C SER A 83 20.92 -2.31 20.04
N LYS A 84 19.71 -2.10 20.55
CA LYS A 84 19.23 -2.67 21.82
C LYS A 84 18.11 -3.68 21.60
N PHE A 85 18.39 -4.73 20.81
CA PHE A 85 17.38 -5.73 20.45
C PHE A 85 16.78 -6.45 21.65
N GLU A 86 17.56 -6.73 22.70
CA GLU A 86 17.03 -7.43 23.88
C GLU A 86 16.06 -6.56 24.68
N GLN A 87 16.28 -5.25 24.73
CA GLN A 87 15.32 -4.32 25.32
C GLN A 87 14.05 -4.26 24.48
N ALA A 88 14.18 -4.24 23.15
CA ALA A 88 13.04 -4.24 22.24
C ALA A 88 12.18 -5.51 22.36
N ILE A 89 12.79 -6.67 22.61
CA ILE A 89 12.05 -7.93 22.88
C ILE A 89 11.23 -7.80 24.17
N ILE A 90 11.86 -7.36 25.26
CA ILE A 90 11.19 -7.24 26.57
C ILE A 90 10.03 -6.23 26.48
N GLU A 91 10.30 -5.05 25.89
CA GLU A 91 9.31 -3.98 25.78
C GLU A 91 8.15 -4.38 24.85
N SER A 92 8.44 -5.01 23.71
CA SER A 92 7.39 -5.48 22.80
C SER A 92 6.56 -6.59 23.43
N ASN A 93 7.17 -7.52 24.16
CA ASN A 93 6.46 -8.60 24.84
C ASN A 93 5.51 -8.04 25.90
N ASN A 94 5.99 -7.13 26.76
CA ASN A 94 5.16 -6.48 27.78
C ASN A 94 4.01 -5.68 27.16
N THR A 95 4.28 -4.95 26.07
CA THR A 95 3.26 -4.16 25.37
C THR A 95 2.20 -5.05 24.74
N MET A 96 2.60 -6.15 24.10
CA MET A 96 1.67 -7.09 23.46
C MET A 96 0.85 -7.87 24.49
N GLN A 97 1.46 -8.30 25.60
CA GLN A 97 0.75 -8.98 26.68
C GLN A 97 -0.30 -8.07 27.34
N ALA A 98 -0.03 -6.76 27.44
CA ALA A 98 -1.00 -5.80 27.97
C ALA A 98 -2.26 -5.64 27.08
N LEU A 99 -2.23 -6.10 25.83
CA LEU A 99 -3.37 -6.09 24.91
C LEU A 99 -4.22 -7.37 24.99
N VAL A 100 -3.72 -8.43 25.63
CA VAL A 100 -4.40 -9.72 25.74
C VAL A 100 -5.51 -9.63 26.79
N THR A 101 -6.67 -10.20 26.46
CA THR A 101 -7.81 -10.30 27.38
C THR A 101 -7.86 -11.66 28.08
N GLU A 102 -8.61 -11.78 29.19
CA GLU A 102 -8.63 -12.99 30.04
C GLU A 102 -9.08 -14.28 29.31
N ASN A 103 -9.79 -14.16 28.19
CA ASN A 103 -10.27 -15.29 27.38
C ASN A 103 -9.86 -15.16 25.91
N ASP A 104 -8.66 -14.64 25.65
CA ASP A 104 -8.15 -14.51 24.29
C ASP A 104 -7.78 -15.87 23.68
N VAL A 105 -7.75 -15.92 22.34
CA VAL A 105 -7.36 -17.12 21.58
C VAL A 105 -5.85 -17.33 21.62
N ILE A 106 -5.09 -16.27 21.95
CA ILE A 106 -3.62 -16.27 21.99
C ILE A 106 -3.15 -16.15 23.44
N ASP A 107 -2.25 -17.04 23.86
CA ASP A 107 -1.63 -17.00 25.18
C ASP A 107 -0.31 -16.19 25.21
N SER A 108 0.18 -15.93 26.42
CA SER A 108 1.43 -15.20 26.64
C SER A 108 2.66 -15.90 26.08
N GLU A 109 2.64 -17.24 26.01
CA GLU A 109 3.74 -18.03 25.47
C GLU A 109 3.88 -17.80 23.97
N THR A 110 2.76 -17.87 23.25
CA THR A 110 2.68 -17.63 21.80
C THR A 110 3.20 -16.23 21.46
N ILE A 111 2.80 -15.21 22.21
CA ILE A 111 3.29 -13.84 22.01
C ILE A 111 4.80 -13.76 22.20
N SER A 112 5.31 -14.35 23.27
CA SER A 112 6.75 -14.35 23.57
C SER A 112 7.54 -15.00 22.43
N VAL A 113 7.09 -16.15 21.94
CA VAL A 113 7.74 -16.87 20.84
C VAL A 113 7.71 -16.07 19.53
N VAL A 114 6.56 -15.50 19.17
CA VAL A 114 6.41 -14.72 17.93
C VAL A 114 7.30 -13.48 17.97
N ILE A 115 7.23 -12.67 19.04
CA ILE A 115 8.02 -11.45 19.17
C ILE A 115 9.52 -11.75 19.16
N GLN A 116 9.94 -12.75 19.93
CA GLN A 116 11.34 -13.18 19.97
C GLN A 116 11.82 -13.61 18.57
N THR A 117 11.02 -14.41 17.85
CA THR A 117 11.38 -14.89 16.52
C THR A 117 11.51 -13.75 15.50
N LEU A 118 10.57 -12.80 15.52
CA LEU A 118 10.57 -11.65 14.61
C LEU A 118 11.76 -10.72 14.88
N ILE A 119 12.01 -10.34 16.13
CA ILE A 119 13.11 -9.41 16.47
C ILE A 119 14.48 -10.07 16.28
N GLN A 120 14.63 -11.35 16.61
CA GLN A 120 15.87 -12.08 16.29
C GLN A 120 16.13 -12.11 14.78
N ARG A 121 15.07 -12.21 13.96
CA ARG A 121 15.21 -12.12 12.50
C ARG A 121 15.67 -10.74 12.06
N VAL A 122 15.17 -9.67 12.68
CA VAL A 122 15.64 -8.29 12.48
C VAL A 122 17.12 -8.17 12.82
N GLN A 123 17.52 -8.57 14.03
CA GLN A 123 18.91 -8.50 14.50
C GLN A 123 19.89 -9.19 13.54
N ARG A 124 19.53 -10.37 13.02
CA ARG A 124 20.37 -11.12 12.06
C ARG A 124 20.50 -10.41 10.71
N GLN A 125 19.49 -9.67 10.27
CA GLN A 125 19.44 -9.04 8.95
C GLN A 125 19.92 -7.58 8.96
N SER A 126 19.69 -6.83 10.03
CA SER A 126 20.02 -5.41 10.10
C SER A 126 21.53 -5.12 10.11
N ASN A 127 22.34 -6.10 10.53
CA ASN A 127 23.81 -5.98 10.53
C ASN A 127 24.41 -5.87 9.12
N LYS A 128 23.66 -6.19 8.07
CA LYS A 128 24.07 -5.96 6.68
C LYS A 128 23.44 -4.65 6.22
N GLU A 129 24.19 -3.79 5.54
CA GLU A 129 23.58 -2.64 4.86
C GLU A 129 22.66 -3.16 3.75
N ILE A 130 21.37 -2.95 3.93
CA ILE A 130 20.35 -3.32 2.95
C ILE A 130 20.04 -2.04 2.17
N SER A 131 20.35 -2.04 0.88
CA SER A 131 20.11 -0.90 -0.01
C SER A 131 18.67 -0.85 -0.54
N TRP A 132 17.90 -1.93 -0.39
CA TRP A 132 16.52 -1.98 -0.84
C TRP A 132 15.55 -1.70 0.30
N VAL A 133 14.57 -0.84 0.05
CA VAL A 133 13.39 -0.78 0.93
C VAL A 133 12.59 -2.04 0.64
N PRO A 134 12.37 -2.93 1.63
CA PRO A 134 11.51 -4.09 1.43
C PRO A 134 10.12 -3.62 0.98
N HIS A 135 9.68 -4.15 -0.16
CA HIS A 135 8.34 -3.90 -0.68
C HIS A 135 7.33 -4.26 0.40
N PHE A 136 6.55 -3.26 0.82
CA PHE A 136 5.40 -3.47 1.67
C PHE A 136 4.18 -2.98 0.92
N ILE A 137 3.13 -3.78 0.98
CA ILE A 137 1.83 -3.46 0.41
C ILE A 137 0.83 -3.60 1.52
N CYS A 138 -0.01 -2.57 1.71
CA CYS A 138 -1.11 -2.66 2.67
C CYS A 138 -2.05 -3.78 2.22
N PRO A 139 -2.41 -4.71 3.12
CA PRO A 139 -3.30 -5.80 2.76
C PRO A 139 -4.65 -5.26 2.30
N ILE A 140 -5.13 -5.76 1.17
CA ILE A 140 -6.49 -5.51 0.73
C ILE A 140 -7.42 -6.39 1.56
N PRO A 141 -8.54 -5.86 2.09
CA PRO A 141 -9.48 -6.69 2.83
C PRO A 141 -10.07 -7.77 1.93
N CYS A 142 -10.44 -8.87 2.57
CA CYS A 142 -11.20 -9.94 1.93
C CYS A 142 -12.42 -9.35 1.18
N GLU A 143 -12.62 -9.74 -0.07
CA GLU A 143 -13.69 -9.25 -0.95
C GLU A 143 -13.76 -7.73 -1.15
N TYR A 144 -12.60 -7.09 -1.28
CA TYR A 144 -12.56 -5.66 -1.54
C TYR A 144 -13.36 -5.24 -2.78
N LYS A 145 -14.30 -4.32 -2.57
CA LYS A 145 -15.19 -3.80 -3.61
C LYS A 145 -14.48 -2.74 -4.46
N TYR A 146 -13.84 -3.17 -5.53
CA TYR A 146 -13.24 -2.28 -6.53
C TYR A 146 -14.26 -1.43 -7.31
N SER A 147 -15.56 -1.70 -7.20
CA SER A 147 -16.61 -1.01 -7.96
C SER A 147 -16.63 0.50 -7.71
N ILE A 148 -16.40 0.93 -6.47
CA ILE A 148 -16.39 2.36 -6.10
C ILE A 148 -15.24 3.08 -6.79
N TRP A 149 -14.01 2.54 -6.68
CA TRP A 149 -12.83 3.12 -7.34
C TRP A 149 -12.95 3.11 -8.86
N LYS A 150 -13.46 2.03 -9.43
CA LYS A 150 -13.74 1.95 -10.87
C LYS A 150 -14.74 3.02 -11.30
N ASN A 151 -15.82 3.20 -10.55
CA ASN A 151 -16.84 4.21 -10.87
C ASN A 151 -16.30 5.63 -10.72
N LEU A 152 -15.53 5.92 -9.67
CA LEU A 152 -14.86 7.21 -9.50
C LEU A 152 -13.88 7.50 -10.63
N PHE A 153 -13.12 6.51 -11.07
CA PHE A 153 -12.21 6.64 -12.20
C PHE A 153 -12.96 6.95 -13.50
N ILE A 154 -14.05 6.23 -13.77
CA ILE A 154 -14.92 6.46 -14.94
C ILE A 154 -15.49 7.88 -14.91
N VAL A 155 -16.05 8.32 -13.77
CA VAL A 155 -16.61 9.66 -13.61
C VAL A 155 -15.54 10.73 -13.82
N SER A 156 -14.35 10.56 -13.24
CA SER A 156 -13.22 11.47 -13.44
C SER A 156 -12.81 11.56 -14.92
N ALA A 157 -12.73 10.43 -15.63
CA ALA A 157 -12.41 10.41 -17.05
C ALA A 157 -13.46 11.18 -17.89
N ILE A 158 -14.75 10.99 -17.60
CA ILE A 158 -15.85 11.71 -18.27
C ILE A 158 -15.73 13.22 -18.02
N LEU A 159 -15.51 13.64 -16.77
CA LEU A 159 -15.37 15.05 -16.42
C LEU A 159 -14.19 15.72 -17.14
N ASN A 160 -13.05 15.03 -17.25
CA ASN A 160 -11.90 15.52 -18.00
C ASN A 160 -12.19 15.67 -19.50
N ILE A 161 -12.93 14.73 -20.10
CA ILE A 161 -13.37 14.83 -21.49
C ILE A 161 -14.32 16.03 -21.68
N CYS A 162 -15.29 16.21 -20.79
CA CYS A 162 -16.18 17.37 -20.82
C CYS A 162 -15.42 18.70 -20.71
N LEU A 163 -14.40 18.75 -19.87
CA LEU A 163 -13.54 19.93 -19.72
C LEU A 163 -12.84 20.30 -21.05
N LEU A 164 -12.33 19.31 -21.78
CA LEU A 164 -11.72 19.52 -23.11
C LEU A 164 -12.74 20.09 -24.11
N PHE A 165 -13.98 19.60 -24.08
CA PHE A 165 -15.05 20.12 -24.93
C PHE A 165 -15.44 21.57 -24.63
N VAL A 166 -15.21 22.07 -23.41
CA VAL A 166 -15.45 23.48 -23.06
C VAL A 166 -14.24 24.34 -23.40
N ILE A 167 -13.03 23.89 -23.07
CA ILE A 167 -11.80 24.66 -23.24
C ILE A 167 -11.47 24.86 -24.73
N PHE A 168 -11.60 23.83 -25.55
CA PHE A 168 -11.24 23.89 -26.96
C PHE A 168 -12.03 24.94 -27.77
N PRO A 169 -13.37 25.01 -27.71
CA PRO A 169 -14.12 26.08 -28.37
C PRO A 169 -13.86 27.45 -27.75
N PHE A 170 -13.64 27.52 -26.43
CA PHE A 170 -13.28 28.78 -25.76
C PHE A 170 -11.96 29.36 -26.28
N ILE A 171 -10.90 28.54 -26.39
CA ILE A 171 -9.61 28.94 -26.99
C ILE A 171 -9.80 29.37 -28.45
N ARG A 172 -10.57 28.61 -29.24
CA ARG A 172 -10.88 28.98 -30.63
C ARG A 172 -11.59 30.33 -30.73
N ARG A 173 -12.55 30.60 -29.82
CA ARG A 173 -13.27 31.86 -29.78
C ARG A 173 -12.35 33.03 -29.42
N MET A 174 -11.48 32.85 -28.43
CA MET A 174 -10.49 33.87 -28.04
C MET A 174 -9.47 34.16 -29.16
N SER A 175 -8.94 33.11 -29.81
CA SER A 175 -7.99 33.28 -30.91
C SER A 175 -8.62 34.01 -32.12
N ARG A 176 -9.90 33.75 -32.43
CA ARG A 176 -10.61 34.52 -33.46
C ARG A 176 -10.74 35.99 -33.08
N LYS A 177 -11.13 36.30 -31.83
CA LYS A 177 -11.24 37.69 -31.35
C LYS A 177 -9.90 38.44 -31.45
N GLN A 178 -8.79 37.83 -31.03
CA GLN A 178 -7.47 38.43 -31.16
C GLN A 178 -7.09 38.74 -32.62
N LYS A 179 -7.38 37.82 -33.56
CA LYS A 179 -7.14 38.07 -34.99
C LYS A 179 -8.00 39.22 -35.52
N THR A 180 -9.26 39.31 -35.09
CA THR A 180 -10.15 40.41 -35.47
C THR A 180 -9.68 41.75 -34.91
N GLU A 181 -9.25 41.80 -33.64
CA GLU A 181 -8.72 43.03 -33.02
C GLU A 181 -7.39 43.49 -33.66
N ALA A 182 -6.54 42.56 -34.09
CA ALA A 182 -5.30 42.89 -34.81
C ALA A 182 -5.58 43.54 -36.18
N LEU A 183 -6.59 43.08 -36.92
CA LEU A 183 -6.97 43.62 -38.24
C LEU A 183 -7.65 44.99 -38.19
N ILE A 184 -8.13 45.44 -37.03
CA ILE A 184 -8.76 46.77 -36.85
C ILE A 184 -7.73 47.85 -36.47
N ARG A 185 -6.50 47.44 -36.11
CA ARG A 185 -5.43 48.33 -35.65
C ARG A 185 -4.38 48.65 -36.74
N ASP A 186 -4.50 48.03 -37.90
CA ASP A 186 -3.79 48.38 -39.14
C ASP A 186 -4.66 49.29 -40.02
#